data_AF-A0A653J053-F1
#
_entry.id   AF-A0A653J053-F1
#
_cell.length_a   1.000
_cell.length_b   1.000
_cell.length_c   1.000
_cell.angle_alpha   90.00
_cell.angle_beta   90.00
_cell.angle_gamma   90.00
#
_symmetry.space_group_name_H-M   'P 1'
#
loop_
_entity.id
_entity.type
_entity.pdbx_description
1 polymer ?
#
loop_
_entity_poly.entity_id
_entity_poly.type
_entity_poly.pdbx_seq_one_letter_code
_entity_poly.pdbx_strand_id
1 'polypeptide(L)'
;MEKRETEIVAIKCPVWNAGRPVGAKRALKPKQIWEIRFYLNQQRRLRDGALFDLAIDSKLRGCDLVQPKIGDLVSGGQIRTRATVIQQKTGRPVQFELLADTRASLLAWLDRRGGTIED
;
A
#
# COMPACT_ATOMS: atom_id res chain seq x y z
N MET A 1 37.97 21.54 -15.99
CA MET A 1 36.88 20.75 -16.59
C MET A 1 35.67 20.91 -15.69
N GLU A 2 34.82 21.87 -16.03
CA GLU A 2 33.76 22.40 -15.16
C GLU A 2 32.55 21.47 -15.19
N LYS A 3 32.13 20.99 -14.01
CA LYS A 3 31.00 20.07 -13.86
C LYS A 3 29.71 20.87 -14.01
N ARG A 4 28.94 20.59 -15.07
CA ARG A 4 27.59 21.12 -15.24
C ARG A 4 26.65 20.41 -14.27
N GLU A 5 26.31 21.09 -13.17
CA GLU A 5 25.20 20.70 -12.29
C GLU A 5 23.91 20.72 -13.12
N THR A 6 23.30 19.55 -13.25
CA THR A 6 22.02 19.40 -13.94
C THR A 6 20.93 19.63 -12.90
N GLU A 7 20.41 20.86 -12.83
CA GLU A 7 19.22 21.15 -12.02
C GLU A 7 18.04 20.32 -12.55
N ILE A 8 17.63 19.32 -11.76
CA ILE A 8 16.41 18.55 -12.01
C ILE A 8 15.25 19.46 -11.65
N VAL A 9 14.75 20.23 -12.62
CA VAL A 9 13.52 21.00 -12.45
C VAL A 9 12.36 20.01 -12.34
N ALA A 10 11.94 19.73 -11.11
CA ALA A 10 10.76 18.91 -10.84
C ALA A 10 9.54 19.59 -11.47
N ILE A 11 8.99 18.97 -12.52
CA ILE A 11 7.76 19.42 -13.16
C ILE A 11 6.65 19.40 -12.11
N LYS A 12 6.20 20.58 -11.66
CA LYS A 12 5.02 20.73 -10.82
C LYS A 12 3.79 20.41 -11.68
N CYS A 13 3.45 19.14 -11.81
CA CYS A 13 2.12 18.75 -12.29
C CYS A 13 1.11 19.21 -11.23
N PRO A 14 0.14 20.07 -11.58
CA PRO A 14 -0.92 20.41 -10.64
C PRO A 14 -1.64 19.12 -10.23
N VAL A 15 -1.92 18.98 -8.94
CA VAL A 15 -2.71 17.85 -8.44
C VAL A 15 -4.05 17.82 -9.18
N TRP A 16 -4.55 16.63 -9.51
CA TRP A 16 -5.74 16.43 -10.37
C TRP A 16 -7.00 17.19 -9.91
N ASN A 17 -7.02 17.61 -8.63
CA ASN A 17 -8.08 18.34 -7.97
C ASN A 17 -7.72 19.80 -7.60
N ALA A 18 -6.62 20.35 -8.12
CA ALA A 18 -6.23 21.73 -7.84
C ALA A 18 -7.36 22.71 -8.20
N GLY A 19 -7.79 23.54 -7.25
CA GLY A 19 -8.89 24.50 -7.43
C GLY A 19 -10.29 23.88 -7.47
N ARG A 20 -10.44 22.56 -7.25
CA ARG A 20 -11.74 21.87 -7.20
C ARG A 20 -12.05 21.43 -5.77
N PRO A 21 -13.15 21.90 -5.15
CA PRO A 21 -13.58 21.40 -3.85
C PRO A 21 -13.98 19.93 -4.01
N VAL A 22 -13.11 19.02 -3.58
CA VAL A 22 -13.45 17.60 -3.49
C VAL A 22 -14.22 17.44 -2.19
N GLY A 23 -15.55 17.37 -2.30
CA GLY A 23 -16.42 17.08 -1.17
C GLY A 23 -16.10 15.71 -0.54
N ALA A 24 -16.76 15.41 0.58
CA ALA A 24 -16.60 14.12 1.24
C ALA A 24 -16.87 12.96 0.26
N LYS A 25 -15.87 12.10 0.05
CA LYS A 25 -16.03 10.89 -0.77
C LYS A 25 -16.84 9.86 0.01
N ARG A 26 -17.82 9.23 -0.65
CA ARG A 26 -18.57 8.12 -0.07
C ARG A 26 -17.65 6.91 0.10
N ALA A 27 -17.88 6.11 1.15
CA ALA A 27 -17.21 4.83 1.32
C ALA A 27 -17.50 3.89 0.14
N LEU A 28 -16.55 3.01 -0.17
CA LEU A 28 -16.73 1.99 -1.19
C LEU A 28 -17.81 0.99 -0.76
N LYS A 29 -18.70 0.63 -1.69
CA LYS A 29 -19.67 -0.45 -1.47
C LYS A 29 -18.97 -1.81 -1.62
N PRO A 30 -19.45 -2.89 -0.96
CA PRO A 30 -18.89 -4.23 -1.13
C PRO A 30 -18.80 -4.69 -2.59
N LYS A 31 -19.82 -4.39 -3.41
CA LYS A 31 -19.81 -4.66 -4.86
C LYS A 31 -18.64 -3.98 -5.58
N GLN A 32 -18.34 -2.72 -5.23
CA GLN A 32 -17.24 -1.97 -5.84
C GLN A 32 -15.88 -2.50 -5.40
N ILE A 33 -15.75 -2.92 -4.15
CA ILE A 33 -14.53 -3.59 -3.65
C ILE A 33 -14.29 -4.88 -4.45
N TRP A 34 -15.34 -5.67 -4.67
CA TRP A 34 -15.26 -6.88 -5.49
C TRP A 34 -14.86 -6.57 -6.93
N GLU A 35 -15.47 -5.56 -7.56
CA GLU A 35 -15.14 -5.15 -8.93
C GLU A 35 -13.67 -4.72 -9.06
N ILE A 36 -13.15 -3.97 -8.08
CA ILE A 36 -11.73 -3.55 -8.05
C ILE A 36 -10.82 -4.76 -7.89
N ARG A 37 -11.11 -5.67 -6.96
CA ARG A 37 -10.35 -6.92 -6.78
C ARG A 37 -10.32 -7.74 -8.05
N PHE A 38 -11.48 -7.92 -8.67
CA PHE A 38 -11.62 -8.66 -9.93
C PHE A 38 -10.78 -8.02 -11.04
N TYR A 39 -10.87 -6.69 -11.21
CA TYR A 39 -10.07 -5.98 -12.21
C TYR A 39 -8.57 -6.15 -11.97
N LEU A 40 -8.08 -5.99 -10.74
CA LEU A 40 -6.65 -6.13 -10.41
C LEU A 40 -6.15 -7.56 -10.65
N ASN A 41 -6.98 -8.56 -10.33
CA ASN A 41 -6.69 -9.96 -10.59
C ASN A 41 -6.60 -10.25 -12.11
N GLN A 42 -7.59 -9.80 -12.89
CA GLN A 42 -7.61 -9.94 -14.35
C GLN A 42 -6.39 -9.31 -15.03
N GLN A 43 -5.97 -8.14 -14.56
CA GLN A 43 -4.78 -7.45 -15.07
C GLN A 43 -3.45 -8.02 -14.53
N ARG A 44 -3.50 -9.10 -13.73
CA ARG A 44 -2.33 -9.72 -13.06
C ARG A 44 -1.48 -8.73 -12.26
N ARG A 45 -2.10 -7.68 -11.71
CA ARG A 45 -1.44 -6.63 -10.93
C ARG A 45 -1.30 -7.07 -9.46
N LEU A 46 -0.49 -8.10 -9.22
CA LEU A 46 -0.36 -8.74 -7.90
C LEU A 46 0.04 -7.76 -6.79
N ARG A 47 1.01 -6.86 -7.06
CA ARG A 47 1.41 -5.82 -6.10
C ARG A 47 0.24 -4.94 -5.69
N ASP A 48 -0.53 -4.47 -6.66
CA ASP A 48 -1.61 -3.52 -6.42
C ASP A 48 -2.82 -4.20 -5.77
N GLY A 49 -3.07 -5.49 -6.09
CA GLY A 49 -4.05 -6.32 -5.39
C GLY A 49 -3.70 -6.49 -3.92
N ALA A 50 -2.45 -6.89 -3.62
CA ALA A 50 -1.98 -7.05 -2.24
C ALA A 50 -2.02 -5.73 -1.46
N LEU A 51 -1.62 -4.62 -2.10
CA LEU A 51 -1.68 -3.29 -1.50
C LEU A 51 -3.12 -2.84 -1.25
N PHE A 52 -4.05 -3.15 -2.15
CA PHE A 52 -5.46 -2.83 -2.02
C PHE A 52 -6.10 -3.60 -0.85
N ASP A 53 -5.87 -4.90 -0.77
CA ASP A 53 -6.38 -5.72 0.33
C ASP A 53 -5.82 -5.25 1.68
N LEU A 54 -4.51 -4.96 1.74
CA LEU A 54 -3.88 -4.39 2.94
C LEU A 54 -4.48 -3.03 3.32
N ALA A 55 -4.81 -2.17 2.35
CA ALA A 55 -5.42 -0.87 2.61
C ALA A 55 -6.82 -0.99 3.23
N ILE A 56 -7.62 -1.95 2.76
CA ILE A 56 -8.99 -2.18 3.26
C ILE A 56 -8.94 -2.65 4.73
N ASP A 57 -8.03 -3.56 5.05
CA ASP A 57 -7.91 -4.13 6.40
C ASP A 57 -7.30 -3.14 7.39
N SER A 58 -6.19 -2.51 7.00
CA SER A 58 -5.38 -1.66 7.90
C SER A 58 -5.92 -0.25 8.07
N LYS A 59 -6.67 0.26 7.07
CA LYS A 59 -7.18 1.65 7.01
C LYS A 59 -6.07 2.69 7.19
N LEU A 60 -4.84 2.34 6.81
CA LEU A 60 -3.70 3.23 6.92
C LEU A 60 -3.77 4.37 5.89
N ARG A 61 -3.02 5.44 6.16
CA ARG A 61 -2.81 6.51 5.17
C ARG A 61 -1.95 5.96 4.05
N GLY A 62 -2.11 6.49 2.83
CA GLY A 62 -1.32 6.03 1.68
C GLY A 62 0.19 6.08 1.90
N CYS A 63 0.69 7.07 2.65
CA CYS A 63 2.10 7.16 3.04
C CYS A 63 2.53 6.04 4.00
N ASP A 64 1.68 5.69 4.97
CA ASP A 64 1.96 4.64 5.96
C ASP A 64 1.79 3.23 5.37
N LEU A 65 1.02 3.10 4.28
CA LEU A 65 0.73 1.82 3.63
C LEU A 65 1.90 1.27 2.80
N VAL A 66 2.76 2.15 2.27
CA VAL A 66 3.86 1.78 1.36
C VAL A 66 5.23 1.68 2.05
N GLN A 67 5.25 1.85 3.37
CA GLN A 67 6.44 1.84 4.21
C GLN A 67 6.69 0.55 5.03
N PRO A 68 5.70 -0.32 5.33
CA PRO A 68 5.95 -1.50 6.15
C PRO A 68 7.01 -2.39 5.51
N LYS A 69 7.91 -2.92 6.34
CA LYS A 69 8.89 -3.90 5.92
C LYS A 69 8.27 -5.30 5.88
N ILE A 70 8.88 -6.20 5.13
CA ILE A 70 8.51 -7.63 5.10
C ILE A 70 8.55 -8.19 6.53
N GLY A 71 9.55 -7.83 7.34
CA GLY A 71 9.65 -8.28 8.74
C GLY A 71 8.49 -7.84 9.65
N ASP A 72 7.81 -6.74 9.31
CA ASP A 72 6.64 -6.26 10.05
C ASP A 72 5.39 -7.10 9.77
N LEU A 73 5.34 -7.74 8.59
CA LEU A 73 4.20 -8.51 8.10
C LEU A 73 4.41 -10.03 8.19
N VAL A 74 5.65 -10.49 8.10
CA VAL A 74 6.02 -11.92 8.03
C VAL A 74 6.65 -12.38 9.34
N SER A 75 6.38 -13.62 9.75
CA SER A 75 7.09 -14.32 10.81
C SER A 75 7.14 -15.81 10.49
N GLY A 76 8.31 -16.43 10.57
CA GLY A 76 8.47 -17.87 10.31
C GLY A 76 8.00 -18.32 8.91
N GLY A 77 8.14 -17.47 7.90
CA GLY A 77 7.68 -17.75 6.52
C GLY A 77 6.17 -17.63 6.31
N GLN A 78 5.41 -17.19 7.32
CA GLN A 78 3.97 -16.95 7.22
C GLN A 78 3.63 -15.49 7.45
N ILE A 79 2.55 -15.02 6.82
CA ILE A 79 2.00 -13.69 7.10
C ILE A 79 1.33 -13.72 8.47
N ARG A 80 1.69 -12.77 9.34
CA ARG A 80 1.10 -12.64 10.68
C ARG A 80 -0.40 -12.37 10.58
N THR A 81 -1.15 -12.74 11.61
CA THR A 81 -2.57 -12.35 11.73
C THR A 81 -2.74 -10.88 12.13
N ARG A 82 -1.72 -10.30 12.77
CA ARG A 82 -1.67 -8.89 13.15
C ARG A 82 -0.34 -8.28 12.75
N ALA A 83 -0.39 -7.07 12.21
CA ALA A 83 0.77 -6.27 11.87
C ALA A 83 0.76 -4.96 12.66
N THR A 84 1.94 -4.40 12.89
CA THR A 84 2.10 -3.12 13.58
C THR A 84 2.89 -2.18 12.68
N VAL A 85 2.37 -0.98 12.45
CA VAL A 85 3.02 0.06 11.64
C VAL A 85 3.10 1.35 12.45
N ILE A 86 4.26 2.01 12.45
CA ILE A 86 4.42 3.32 13.07
C ILE A 86 3.88 4.37 12.10
N GLN A 87 2.84 5.09 12.49
CA GLN A 87 2.27 6.15 11.65
C GLN A 87 3.21 7.34 11.58
N GLN A 88 3.53 7.80 10.36
CA GLN A 88 4.45 8.92 10.16
C GLN A 88 3.95 10.21 10.83
N LYS A 89 2.65 10.47 10.74
CA LYS A 89 2.07 11.72 11.26
C LYS A 89 2.16 11.83 12.78
N THR A 90 1.97 10.72 13.49
CA THR A 90 1.83 10.72 14.95
C THR A 90 3.03 10.11 15.67
N GLY A 91 3.89 9.39 14.96
CA GLY A 91 4.99 8.61 15.53
C GLY A 91 4.51 7.44 16.41
N ARG A 92 3.21 7.12 16.40
CA ARG A 92 2.62 6.10 17.26
C ARG A 92 2.47 4.77 16.53
N PRO A 93 2.74 3.64 17.18
CA PRO A 93 2.46 2.33 16.61
C PRO A 93 0.95 2.10 16.52
N VAL A 94 0.49 1.58 15.39
CA VAL A 94 -0.89 1.14 15.18
C VAL A 94 -0.86 -0.32 14.79
N GLN A 95 -1.57 -1.13 15.57
CA GLN A 95 -1.77 -2.55 15.29
C GLN A 95 -3.10 -2.75 14.58
N PHE A 96 -3.12 -3.59 13.56
CA PHE A 96 -4.32 -3.96 12.81
C PHE A 96 -4.31 -5.46 12.47
N GLU A 97 -5.50 -5.99 12.18
CA GLU A 97 -5.67 -7.38 11.79
C GLU A 97 -5.54 -7.53 10.28
N LEU A 98 -4.91 -8.62 9.86
CA LEU A 98 -4.79 -9.04 8.46
C LEU A 98 -5.78 -10.17 8.24
N LEU A 99 -6.78 -9.98 7.39
CA LEU A 99 -7.77 -11.01 7.06
C LEU A 99 -7.15 -12.12 6.19
N ALA A 100 -7.80 -13.28 6.16
CA ALA A 100 -7.29 -14.45 5.42
C ALA A 100 -7.01 -14.15 3.94
N ASP A 101 -7.92 -13.45 3.26
CA ASP A 101 -7.77 -13.06 1.86
C ASP A 101 -6.54 -12.15 1.67
N THR A 102 -6.37 -11.16 2.54
CA THR A 102 -5.23 -10.23 2.52
C THR A 102 -3.91 -10.97 2.75
N ARG A 103 -3.88 -11.94 3.68
CA ARG A 103 -2.70 -12.77 3.90
C ARG A 103 -2.35 -13.60 2.66
N ALA A 104 -3.35 -14.16 1.97
CA ALA A 104 -3.15 -14.89 0.72
C ALA A 104 -2.62 -13.98 -0.40
N SER A 105 -3.21 -12.80 -0.58
CA SER A 105 -2.77 -11.79 -1.57
C SER A 105 -1.34 -11.31 -1.29
N LEU A 106 -1.00 -11.04 -0.02
CA LEU A 106 0.35 -10.64 0.38
C LEU A 106 1.37 -11.74 0.16
N LEU A 107 1.06 -12.99 0.52
CA LEU A 107 1.94 -14.14 0.30
C LEU A 107 2.23 -14.32 -1.20
N ALA A 108 1.20 -14.33 -2.04
CA ALA A 108 1.37 -14.47 -3.49
C ALA A 108 2.21 -13.32 -4.10
N TRP A 109 2.11 -12.11 -3.56
CA TRP A 109 2.95 -11.00 -3.98
C TRP A 109 4.40 -11.15 -3.51
N LEU A 110 4.63 -11.54 -2.25
CA LEU A 110 5.97 -11.74 -1.71
C LEU A 110 6.70 -12.91 -2.36
N ASP A 111 6.01 -14.01 -2.66
CA ASP A 111 6.57 -15.16 -3.40
C ASP A 111 7.08 -14.74 -4.79
N ARG A 112 6.38 -13.79 -5.44
CA ARG A 112 6.81 -13.24 -6.74
C ARG A 112 7.90 -12.18 -6.61
N ARG A 113 7.83 -11.31 -5.59
CA ARG A 113 8.79 -10.21 -5.38
C ARG A 113 10.14 -10.75 -4.91
N GLY A 114 10.12 -11.75 -4.02
CA GLY A 114 11.25 -12.08 -3.16
C GLY A 114 11.55 -10.94 -2.16
N GLY A 115 12.69 -11.06 -1.49
CA GLY A 115 13.18 -10.06 -0.55
C GLY A 115 13.59 -10.66 0.80
N THR A 116 14.19 -9.81 1.61
CA THR A 116 14.62 -10.09 2.98
C THR A 116 13.69 -9.41 3.97
N ILE A 117 13.85 -9.69 5.26
CA ILE A 117 13.03 -9.09 6.31
C ILE A 117 13.18 -7.56 6.41
N GLU A 118 14.25 -6.99 5.83
CA GLU A 118 14.53 -5.55 5.87
C GLU A 118 13.90 -4.77 4.71
N ASP A 119 13.46 -5.47 3.65
CA ASP A 119 12.85 -4.95 2.42
C ASP A 119 11.36 -4.68 2.53
#